data_AF-A0A563W0R1-F1
#
_entry.id   AF-A0A563W0R1-F1
#
_cell.length_a   1.000
_cell.length_b   1.000
_cell.length_c   1.000
_cell.angle_alpha   90.00
_cell.angle_beta   90.00
_cell.angle_gamma   90.00
#
_symmetry.space_group_name_H-M   'P 1'
#
loop_
_entity.id
_entity.type
_entity.pdbx_description
1 polymer ?
#
loop_
_entity_poly.entity_id
_entity_poly.type
_entity_poly.pdbx_seq_one_letter_code
_entity_poly.pdbx_strand_id
1 'polypeptide(L)'
;MLERLAIDKEYLVRQSVAENIKTPVTILEQLVRNEIDNIGATVVKNPQCNFQIKEIIFKSFGKSQQPSLSRLAVFLTDYAESEDLAANYNSTSWLERYAISQNSQTPDDTLKLLAKDCNQIVRATAKESLKKRQSLLNK
;
A
#
# COMPACT_ATOMS: atom_id res chain seq x y z
N MET A 1 28.87 -3.57 10.69
CA MET A 1 29.33 -3.28 9.30
C MET A 1 28.16 -3.30 8.31
N LEU A 2 27.35 -4.37 8.27
CA LEU A 2 26.15 -4.42 7.40
C LEU A 2 25.16 -3.29 7.68
N GLU A 3 24.97 -2.86 8.92
CA GLU A 3 24.08 -1.73 9.28
C GLU A 3 24.46 -0.43 8.55
N ARG A 4 25.77 -0.15 8.43
CA ARG A 4 26.26 1.03 7.71
C ARG A 4 26.04 0.90 6.21
N LEU A 5 26.16 -0.31 5.66
CA LEU A 5 25.94 -0.57 4.24
C LEU A 5 24.44 -0.54 3.86
N ALA A 6 23.56 -0.87 4.81
CA ALA A 6 22.12 -0.84 4.60
C ALA A 6 21.55 0.59 4.45
N ILE A 7 22.29 1.60 4.91
CA ILE A 7 21.98 3.03 4.75
C ILE A 7 22.95 3.72 3.79
N ASP A 8 23.76 2.96 3.06
CA ASP A 8 24.65 3.53 2.05
C ASP A 8 23.80 4.31 1.03
N LYS A 9 24.33 5.40 0.48
CA LYS A 9 23.63 6.21 -0.53
C LYS A 9 23.48 5.48 -1.86
N GLU A 10 24.39 4.56 -2.17
CA GLU A 10 24.42 3.82 -3.43
C GLU A 10 23.42 2.66 -3.41
N TYR A 11 22.50 2.63 -4.37
CA TYR A 11 21.45 1.60 -4.46
C TYR A 11 22.05 0.20 -4.61
N LEU A 12 23.08 0.05 -5.44
CA LEU A 12 23.72 -1.24 -5.69
C LEU A 12 24.37 -1.83 -4.43
N VAL A 13 24.87 -0.99 -3.53
CA VAL A 13 25.43 -1.42 -2.24
C VAL A 13 24.31 -1.96 -1.36
N ARG A 14 23.19 -1.23 -1.24
CA ARG A 14 22.03 -1.68 -0.48
C ARG A 14 21.44 -2.97 -1.05
N GLN A 15 21.35 -3.07 -2.39
CA GLN A 15 20.90 -4.28 -3.08
C GLN A 15 21.79 -5.48 -2.74
N SER A 16 23.11 -5.30 -2.74
CA SER A 16 24.06 -6.36 -2.37
C SER A 16 23.88 -6.82 -0.91
N VAL A 17 23.54 -5.90 0.00
CA VAL A 17 23.15 -6.25 1.38
C VAL A 17 21.86 -7.07 1.38
N ALA A 18 20.84 -6.67 0.61
CA ALA A 18 19.58 -7.40 0.51
C ALA A 18 19.73 -8.80 -0.11
N GLU A 19 20.66 -9.01 -1.03
CA GLU A 19 20.91 -10.31 -1.69
C GLU A 19 21.73 -11.28 -0.83
N ASN A 20 22.48 -10.77 0.14
CA ASN A 20 23.30 -11.61 1.00
C ASN A 20 22.42 -12.49 1.92
N ILE A 21 22.52 -13.80 1.74
CA ILE A 21 21.76 -14.83 2.48
C ILE A 21 21.98 -14.79 4.01
N LYS A 22 23.08 -14.17 4.46
CA LYS A 22 23.42 -14.00 5.88
C LYS A 22 22.95 -12.66 6.46
N THR A 23 22.28 -11.83 5.67
CA THR A 23 21.78 -10.54 6.16
C THR A 23 20.69 -10.77 7.22
N PRO A 24 20.87 -10.23 8.44
CA PRO A 24 19.89 -10.40 9.50
C PRO A 24 18.52 -9.80 9.15
N VAL A 25 17.46 -10.40 9.68
CA VAL A 25 16.06 -9.94 9.52
C VAL A 25 15.90 -8.45 9.85
N THR A 26 16.53 -7.99 10.93
CA THR A 26 16.46 -6.58 11.37
C THR A 26 17.02 -5.60 10.33
N ILE A 27 18.05 -6.01 9.58
CA ILE A 27 18.63 -5.21 8.50
C ILE A 27 17.75 -5.24 7.26
N LEU A 28 17.13 -6.39 6.94
CA LEU A 28 16.14 -6.48 5.86
C LEU A 28 14.91 -5.59 6.13
N GLU A 29 14.43 -5.56 7.38
CA GLU A 29 13.36 -4.64 7.81
C GLU A 29 13.76 -3.17 7.63
N GLN A 30 14.99 -2.82 8.02
CA GLN A 30 15.51 -1.46 7.85
C GLN A 30 15.57 -1.05 6.37
N LEU A 31 15.99 -1.97 5.49
CA LEU A 31 16.05 -1.72 4.04
C LEU A 31 14.68 -1.40 3.44
N VAL A 32 13.64 -2.13 3.82
CA VAL A 32 12.29 -1.93 3.24
C VAL A 32 11.55 -0.72 3.82
N ARG A 33 11.90 -0.29 5.05
CA ARG A 33 11.37 0.95 5.65
C ARG A 33 12.03 2.20 5.10
N ASN A 34 13.22 2.08 4.52
CA ASN A 34 13.91 3.18 3.88
C ASN A 34 13.39 3.29 2.44
N GLU A 35 12.24 3.96 2.28
CA GLU A 35 11.39 4.03 1.06
C GLU A 35 12.05 4.71 -0.17
N ILE A 36 13.37 4.86 -0.18
CA ILE A 36 14.10 5.58 -1.23
C ILE A 36 14.10 4.79 -2.55
N ASP A 37 13.99 3.46 -2.51
CA ASP A 37 14.03 2.61 -3.71
C ASP A 37 13.12 1.37 -3.64
N ASN A 38 12.85 0.78 -4.80
CA ASN A 38 12.13 -0.49 -4.96
C ASN A 38 12.98 -1.72 -4.55
N ILE A 39 13.65 -1.64 -3.40
CA ILE A 39 14.51 -2.71 -2.88
C ILE A 39 13.68 -3.89 -2.33
N GLY A 40 12.38 -3.68 -2.10
CA GLY A 40 11.45 -4.70 -1.61
C GLY A 40 11.43 -5.95 -2.49
N ALA A 41 11.49 -5.81 -3.82
CA ALA A 41 11.51 -6.94 -4.74
C ALA A 41 12.75 -7.85 -4.55
N THR A 42 13.89 -7.26 -4.17
CA THR A 42 15.11 -8.00 -3.83
C THR A 42 14.99 -8.64 -2.46
N VAL A 43 14.49 -7.91 -1.47
CA VAL A 43 14.32 -8.41 -0.10
C VAL A 43 13.37 -9.61 -0.05
N VAL A 44 12.28 -9.63 -0.83
CA VAL A 44 11.35 -10.79 -0.89
C VAL A 44 12.04 -12.08 -1.34
N LYS A 45 13.10 -11.97 -2.15
CA LYS A 45 13.87 -13.13 -2.64
C LYS A 45 14.89 -13.63 -1.62
N ASN A 46 15.20 -12.85 -0.58
CA ASN A 46 16.14 -13.27 0.45
C ASN A 46 15.51 -14.39 1.32
N PRO A 47 16.21 -15.51 1.57
CA PRO A 47 15.70 -16.59 2.41
C PRO A 47 15.35 -16.20 3.86
N GLN A 48 15.95 -15.13 4.39
CA GLN A 48 15.65 -14.59 5.72
C GLN A 48 14.40 -13.70 5.73
N CYS A 49 13.78 -13.44 4.58
CA CYS A 49 12.57 -12.63 4.49
C CYS A 49 11.36 -13.34 5.09
N ASN A 50 10.90 -12.84 6.23
CA ASN A 50 9.76 -13.38 6.96
C ASN A 50 8.43 -12.71 6.54
N PHE A 51 7.33 -13.15 7.16
CA PHE A 51 6.00 -12.62 6.89
C PHE A 51 5.89 -11.12 7.22
N GLN A 52 6.47 -10.67 8.33
CA GLN A 52 6.41 -9.27 8.77
C GLN A 52 7.05 -8.32 7.76
N ILE A 53 8.19 -8.70 7.18
CA ILE A 53 8.85 -7.91 6.13
C ILE A 53 7.97 -7.85 4.87
N LYS A 54 7.37 -8.98 4.46
CA LYS A 54 6.47 -9.03 3.29
C LYS A 54 5.25 -8.14 3.50
N GLU A 55 4.71 -8.08 4.71
CA GLU A 55 3.61 -7.20 5.06
C GLU A 55 3.99 -5.71 4.92
N ILE A 56 5.19 -5.32 5.38
CA ILE A 56 5.70 -3.95 5.22
C ILE A 56 5.81 -3.58 3.73
N ILE A 57 6.36 -4.49 2.92
CA ILE A 57 6.47 -4.29 1.46
C ILE A 57 5.09 -4.22 0.80
N PHE A 58 4.16 -5.07 1.24
CA PHE A 58 2.80 -5.06 0.69
C PHE A 58 2.12 -3.72 0.96
N LYS A 59 2.17 -3.23 2.21
CA LYS A 59 1.61 -1.92 2.60
C LYS A 59 2.22 -0.76 1.81
N SER A 60 3.52 -0.78 1.54
CA SER A 60 4.18 0.33 0.82
C SER A 60 3.71 0.49 -0.63
N PHE A 61 3.11 -0.53 -1.25
CA PHE A 61 2.51 -0.39 -2.58
C PHE A 61 1.36 0.61 -2.63
N GLY A 62 0.67 0.86 -1.51
CA GLY A 62 -0.40 1.87 -1.40
C GLY A 62 0.10 3.31 -1.67
N LYS A 63 1.35 3.59 -1.32
CA LYS A 63 1.98 4.92 -1.42
C LYS A 63 2.47 5.27 -2.83
N SER A 64 2.51 4.31 -3.75
CA SER A 64 2.93 4.55 -5.13
C SER A 64 1.95 5.48 -5.85
N GLN A 65 2.48 6.39 -6.67
CA GLN A 65 1.65 7.27 -7.51
C GLN A 65 1.08 6.59 -8.76
N GLN A 66 1.69 5.47 -9.17
CA GLN A 66 1.31 4.77 -10.39
C GLN A 66 0.33 3.64 -10.09
N PRO A 67 -0.82 3.59 -10.79
CA PRO A 67 -1.75 2.49 -10.67
C PRO A 67 -1.09 1.14 -10.95
N SER A 68 -1.38 0.14 -10.12
CA SER A 68 -0.82 -1.21 -10.30
C SER A 68 -1.72 -2.27 -9.67
N LEU A 69 -1.54 -3.53 -10.06
CA LEU A 69 -2.26 -4.65 -9.43
C LEU A 69 -1.92 -4.76 -7.94
N SER A 70 -0.68 -4.49 -7.54
CA SER A 70 -0.28 -4.50 -6.13
C SER A 70 -1.03 -3.44 -5.32
N ARG A 71 -1.14 -2.22 -5.86
CA ARG A 71 -1.84 -1.12 -5.20
C ARG A 71 -3.35 -1.36 -5.14
N LEU A 72 -3.93 -1.89 -6.22
CA LEU A 72 -5.32 -2.37 -6.22
C LEU A 72 -5.56 -3.41 -5.12
N ALA A 73 -4.67 -4.41 -4.99
CA ALA A 73 -4.79 -5.44 -3.97
C ALA A 73 -4.73 -4.84 -2.56
N VAL A 74 -3.81 -3.90 -2.31
CA VAL A 74 -3.73 -3.19 -1.02
C VAL A 74 -5.04 -2.47 -0.72
N PHE A 75 -5.58 -1.69 -1.65
CA PHE A 75 -6.83 -0.95 -1.45
C PHE A 75 -8.07 -1.82 -1.27
N LEU A 76 -8.02 -3.11 -1.60
CA LEU A 76 -9.12 -4.05 -1.33
C LEU A 76 -9.04 -4.69 0.06
N THR A 77 -7.95 -4.48 0.79
CA THR A 77 -7.68 -5.10 2.10
C THR A 77 -7.67 -4.06 3.23
N ASP A 78 -7.67 -4.54 4.46
CA ASP A 78 -7.52 -3.72 5.68
C ASP A 78 -6.08 -3.26 5.93
N TYR A 79 -5.15 -3.60 5.03
CA TYR A 79 -3.77 -3.12 5.06
C TYR A 79 -3.61 -1.67 4.57
N ALA A 80 -4.57 -1.15 3.80
CA ALA A 80 -4.52 0.22 3.30
C ALA A 80 -4.98 1.21 4.38
N GLU A 81 -4.11 2.15 4.76
CA GLU A 81 -4.46 3.19 5.74
C GLU A 81 -5.45 4.20 5.15
N SER A 82 -6.24 4.84 6.01
CA SER A 82 -7.25 5.82 5.59
C SER A 82 -6.66 7.00 4.81
N GLU A 83 -5.48 7.44 5.21
CA GLU A 83 -4.71 8.50 4.60
C GLU A 83 -4.28 8.12 3.18
N ASP A 84 -3.80 6.89 2.98
CA ASP A 84 -3.43 6.37 1.66
C ASP A 84 -4.66 6.26 0.76
N LEU A 85 -5.77 5.75 1.27
CA LEU A 85 -7.03 5.66 0.53
C LEU A 85 -7.53 7.06 0.11
N ALA A 86 -7.43 8.04 1.01
CA ALA A 86 -7.81 9.42 0.75
C ALA A 86 -6.86 10.13 -0.22
N ALA A 87 -5.55 9.88 -0.15
CA ALA A 87 -4.57 10.46 -1.07
C ALA A 87 -4.76 9.95 -2.52
N ASN A 88 -5.30 8.74 -2.67
CA ASN A 88 -5.35 8.02 -3.94
C ASN A 88 -6.74 7.93 -4.58
N TYR A 89 -7.74 8.62 -4.02
CA TYR A 89 -9.13 8.59 -4.49
C TYR A 89 -9.32 9.04 -5.94
N ASN A 90 -8.39 9.85 -6.46
CA ASN A 90 -8.42 10.39 -7.82
C ASN A 90 -7.55 9.58 -8.80
N SER A 91 -7.18 8.34 -8.45
CA SER A 91 -6.41 7.46 -9.34
C SER A 91 -6.97 7.46 -10.76
N THR A 92 -6.09 7.45 -11.76
CA THR A 92 -6.48 7.36 -13.17
C THR A 92 -7.15 6.01 -13.49
N SER A 93 -6.87 4.97 -12.69
CA SER A 93 -7.52 3.65 -12.81
C SER A 93 -8.85 3.62 -12.06
N TRP A 94 -9.95 3.39 -12.79
CA TRP A 94 -11.26 3.25 -12.17
C TRP A 94 -11.36 2.02 -11.25
N LEU A 95 -10.55 0.98 -11.49
CA LEU A 95 -10.50 -0.21 -10.63
C LEU A 95 -9.98 0.12 -9.23
N GLU A 96 -8.98 0.98 -9.13
CA GLU A 96 -8.45 1.41 -7.83
C GLU A 96 -9.44 2.32 -7.11
N ARG A 97 -10.09 3.24 -7.83
CA ARG A 97 -11.17 4.06 -7.23
C ARG A 97 -12.34 3.20 -6.76
N TYR A 98 -12.67 2.13 -7.49
CA TYR A 98 -13.64 1.13 -7.08
C TYR A 98 -13.20 0.42 -5.79
N ALA A 99 -11.96 -0.06 -5.72
CA ALA A 99 -11.41 -0.68 -4.52
C ALA A 99 -11.47 0.25 -3.31
N ILE A 100 -11.03 1.50 -3.48
CA ILE A 100 -11.12 2.55 -2.45
C ILE A 100 -12.59 2.74 -2.02
N SER A 101 -13.54 2.80 -2.97
CA SER A 101 -14.96 2.97 -2.61
C SER A 101 -15.57 1.80 -1.82
N GLN A 102 -15.01 0.59 -1.97
CA GLN A 102 -15.44 -0.62 -1.23
C GLN A 102 -14.77 -0.74 0.15
N ASN A 103 -13.58 -0.15 0.33
CA ASN A 103 -12.79 -0.36 1.53
C ASN A 103 -13.48 0.24 2.77
N SER A 104 -13.53 -0.54 3.86
CA SER A 104 -14.15 -0.15 5.13
C SER A 104 -13.40 1.00 5.82
N GLN A 105 -12.10 1.17 5.56
CA GLN A 105 -11.27 2.23 6.13
C GLN A 105 -11.30 3.52 5.31
N THR A 106 -11.93 3.54 4.13
CA THR A 106 -12.01 4.77 3.31
C THR A 106 -12.81 5.84 4.05
N PRO A 107 -12.29 7.07 4.24
CA PRO A 107 -13.01 8.12 4.93
C PRO A 107 -14.35 8.50 4.26
N ASP A 108 -15.33 8.89 5.07
CA ASP A 108 -16.65 9.29 4.56
C ASP A 108 -16.58 10.47 3.58
N ASP A 109 -15.69 11.44 3.81
CA ASP A 109 -15.52 12.58 2.90
C ASP A 109 -14.96 12.15 1.55
N THR A 110 -14.02 11.19 1.54
CA THR A 110 -13.53 10.56 0.32
C THR A 110 -14.64 9.81 -0.42
N LEU A 111 -15.49 9.05 0.30
CA LEU A 111 -16.65 8.39 -0.30
C LEU A 111 -17.65 9.39 -0.89
N LYS A 112 -17.87 10.56 -0.26
CA LYS A 112 -18.75 11.61 -0.81
C LYS A 112 -18.21 12.19 -2.12
N LEU A 113 -16.88 12.27 -2.28
CA LEU A 113 -16.24 12.64 -3.54
C LEU A 113 -16.43 11.55 -4.59
N LEU A 114 -16.15 10.29 -4.25
CA LEU A 114 -16.33 9.13 -5.14
C LEU A 114 -17.79 8.88 -5.53
N ALA A 115 -18.75 9.31 -4.72
CA ALA A 115 -20.18 9.28 -5.07
C ALA A 115 -20.53 10.17 -6.28
N LYS A 116 -19.61 11.06 -6.68
CA LYS A 116 -19.67 11.94 -7.85
C LYS A 116 -18.68 11.54 -8.97
N ASP A 117 -17.99 10.40 -8.85
CA ASP A 117 -17.02 9.89 -9.83
C ASP A 117 -17.58 9.84 -11.27
N CYS A 118 -16.74 9.91 -12.29
CA CYS A 118 -17.20 9.77 -13.68
C CYS A 118 -17.64 8.33 -14.02
N ASN A 119 -17.07 7.32 -13.35
CA ASN A 119 -17.42 5.92 -13.50
C ASN A 119 -18.67 5.56 -12.68
N GLN A 120 -19.68 4.98 -13.33
CA GLN A 120 -20.96 4.67 -12.70
C GLN A 120 -20.86 3.63 -11.57
N ILE A 121 -19.98 2.63 -11.72
CA ILE A 121 -19.80 1.56 -10.72
C ILE A 121 -19.19 2.14 -9.44
N VAL A 122 -18.17 3.00 -9.59
CA VAL A 122 -17.53 3.70 -8.46
C VAL A 122 -18.56 4.59 -7.74
N ARG A 123 -19.35 5.39 -8.47
CA ARG A 123 -20.41 6.21 -7.87
C ARG A 123 -21.43 5.40 -7.08
N ALA A 124 -21.93 4.33 -7.68
CA ALA A 124 -22.96 3.50 -7.06
C ALA A 124 -22.43 2.85 -5.77
N THR A 125 -21.22 2.31 -5.85
CA THR A 125 -20.52 1.70 -4.72
C THR A 125 -20.31 2.68 -3.58
N ALA A 126 -19.75 3.87 -3.87
CA ALA A 126 -19.46 4.84 -2.82
C ALA A 126 -20.74 5.30 -2.07
N LYS A 127 -21.85 5.48 -2.81
CA LYS A 127 -23.16 5.78 -2.21
C LYS A 127 -23.68 4.64 -1.34
N GLU A 128 -23.50 3.41 -1.79
CA GLU A 128 -23.89 2.22 -1.04
C GLU A 128 -23.09 2.09 0.26
N SER A 129 -21.76 2.27 0.20
CA SER A 129 -20.88 2.26 1.36
C SER A 129 -21.28 3.30 2.40
N LEU A 130 -21.57 4.54 1.98
CA LEU A 130 -22.08 5.60 2.86
C LEU A 130 -23.42 5.22 3.50
N LYS A 131 -24.36 4.68 2.71
CA LYS A 131 -25.68 4.26 3.21
C LYS A 131 -25.56 3.15 4.26
N LYS A 132 -24.69 2.16 4.02
CA LYS A 132 -24.41 1.07 4.97
C LYS A 132 -23.92 1.62 6.30
N ARG A 133 -22.98 2.56 6.29
CA ARG A 133 -22.45 3.20 7.52
C ARG A 133 -23.53 3.97 8.28
N GLN A 134 -24.33 4.77 7.59
CA GLN A 134 -25.45 5.49 8.21
C GLN A 134 -26.47 4.53 8.85
N SER A 135 -26.75 3.40 8.22
CA SER A 135 -27.68 2.41 8.77
C SER A 135 -27.17 1.70 10.02
N LEU A 136 -25.85 1.64 10.22
CA LEU A 136 -25.22 1.07 11.42
C LEU A 136 -25.26 2.05 12.60
N LEU A 137 -25.18 3.36 12.34
CA LEU A 137 -25.24 4.41 13.38
C LEU A 137 -26.65 4.62 13.95
N ASN A 138 -27.68 4.26 13.18
CA ASN A 138 -29.09 4.45 13.55
C ASN A 138 -29.72 3.21 14.23
N LYS A 139 -28.90 2.23 14.65
CA LYS A 139 -29.31 1.04 15.41
C LYS A 139 -28.77 1.13 16.83
#